data_AF-A0A2N7R6T4-F1
#
_entry.id   AF-A0A2N7R6T4-F1
#
_cell.length_a   1.000
_cell.length_b   1.000
_cell.length_c   1.000
_cell.angle_alpha   90.00
_cell.angle_beta   90.00
_cell.angle_gamma   90.00
#
_symmetry.space_group_name_H-M   'P 1'
#
loop_
_entity.id
_entity.type
_entity.pdbx_description
1 polymer ?
#
loop_
_entity_poly.entity_id
_entity_poly.type
_entity_poly.pdbx_seq_one_letter_code
_entity_poly.pdbx_strand_id
1 'polypeptide(L)'
;MWIERLDASHALAYRELMLEAYDRHPQAFTSSVRERAVMPLSWWEARLTSKLDAVFGAFEDGRLVGIVGLAFELREKARHKATVFGMYVSAEFRQRGLGLKLMEAVLGEAQQHPALKVIQLTVTAGNDAAFHLYQRCGFIQFGLEPMAVRVGEDYFDKIHMWSAPFVPTASLNEPR
;
A
#
# COMPACT_ATOMS: atom_id res chain seq x y z
N MET A 1 -0.60 10.26 17.45
CA MET A 1 -0.32 9.70 16.12
C MET A 1 1.06 9.06 16.02
N TRP A 2 1.16 7.77 15.67
CA TRP A 2 2.44 7.10 15.34
C TRP A 2 2.27 6.10 14.18
N ILE A 3 3.39 5.65 13.61
CA ILE A 3 3.43 4.56 12.64
C ILE A 3 4.18 3.39 13.28
N GLU A 4 3.68 2.17 13.14
CA GLU A 4 4.37 0.97 13.58
C GLU A 4 4.18 -0.20 12.61
N ARG A 5 5.08 -1.18 12.69
CA ARG A 5 4.94 -2.45 11.98
C ARG A 5 3.91 -3.30 12.71
N LEU A 6 2.92 -3.80 11.97
CA LEU A 6 1.88 -4.67 12.52
C LEU A 6 2.39 -6.10 12.67
N ASP A 7 1.85 -6.77 13.68
CA ASP A 7 2.07 -8.19 13.99
C ASP A 7 0.73 -8.89 14.28
N ALA A 8 0.77 -10.18 14.68
CA ALA A 8 -0.44 -10.96 14.95
C ALA A 8 -1.40 -10.31 15.97
N SER A 9 -0.90 -9.57 16.96
CA SER A 9 -1.74 -8.93 17.99
C SER A 9 -2.67 -7.87 17.39
N HIS A 10 -2.32 -7.33 16.23
CA HIS A 10 -3.08 -6.31 15.52
C HIS A 10 -4.14 -6.88 14.57
N ALA A 11 -4.27 -8.21 14.45
CA ALA A 11 -5.08 -8.85 13.41
C ALA A 11 -6.57 -8.44 13.43
N LEU A 12 -7.15 -8.21 14.61
CA LEU A 12 -8.54 -7.75 14.74
C LEU A 12 -8.72 -6.34 14.15
N ALA A 13 -7.91 -5.38 14.59
CA ALA A 13 -7.96 -4.00 14.10
C ALA A 13 -7.62 -3.93 12.60
N TYR A 14 -6.65 -4.73 12.15
CA TYR A 14 -6.29 -4.85 10.74
C TYR A 14 -7.45 -5.37 9.89
N ARG A 15 -8.13 -6.43 10.36
CA ARG A 15 -9.34 -6.98 9.70
C ARG A 15 -10.41 -5.92 9.58
N GLU A 16 -10.77 -5.25 10.67
CA GLU A 16 -11.82 -4.22 10.69
C GLU A 16 -11.52 -3.09 9.69
N LEU A 17 -10.30 -2.57 9.70
CA LEU A 17 -9.92 -1.47 8.83
C LEU A 17 -9.85 -1.90 7.35
N MET A 18 -9.37 -3.11 7.05
CA MET A 18 -9.38 -3.63 5.68
C MET A 18 -10.80 -3.87 5.16
N LEU A 19 -11.71 -4.37 6.01
CA LEU A 19 -13.11 -4.53 5.62
C LEU A 19 -13.79 -3.18 5.35
N GLU A 20 -13.49 -2.15 6.16
CA GLU A 20 -13.92 -0.76 5.87
C GLU A 20 -13.37 -0.30 4.51
N ALA A 21 -12.10 -0.57 4.22
CA ALA A 21 -11.46 -0.17 2.97
C ALA A 21 -12.13 -0.83 1.74
N TYR A 22 -12.42 -2.13 1.83
CA TYR A 22 -13.09 -2.88 0.76
C TYR A 22 -14.52 -2.41 0.51
N ASP A 23 -15.23 -2.02 1.57
CA ASP A 23 -16.60 -1.51 1.48
C ASP A 23 -16.65 -0.10 0.86
N ARG A 24 -15.79 0.81 1.34
CA ARG A 24 -15.80 2.21 0.91
C ARG A 24 -15.13 2.46 -0.44
N HIS A 25 -14.17 1.62 -0.83
CA HIS A 25 -13.37 1.79 -2.05
C HIS A 25 -13.22 0.46 -2.82
N PRO A 26 -14.32 -0.17 -3.25
CA PRO A 26 -14.28 -1.47 -3.91
C PRO A 26 -13.43 -1.47 -5.18
N GLN A 27 -13.36 -0.36 -5.91
CA GLN A 27 -12.54 -0.21 -7.11
C GLN A 27 -11.03 -0.11 -6.82
N ALA A 28 -10.63 0.16 -5.58
CA ALA A 28 -9.22 0.27 -5.19
C ALA A 28 -8.58 -1.11 -4.96
N PHE A 29 -9.39 -2.13 -4.66
CA PHE A 29 -8.94 -3.46 -4.28
C PHE A 29 -9.55 -4.54 -5.19
N THR A 30 -8.84 -5.65 -5.37
CA THR A 30 -9.37 -6.82 -6.08
C THR A 30 -10.10 -7.81 -5.16
N SER A 31 -10.10 -7.55 -3.85
CA SER A 31 -10.81 -8.36 -2.86
C SER A 31 -12.07 -7.65 -2.39
N SER A 32 -13.14 -8.42 -2.20
CA SER A 32 -14.42 -7.91 -1.69
C SER A 32 -14.58 -8.16 -0.18
N VAL A 33 -15.49 -7.39 0.44
CA VAL A 33 -15.96 -7.65 1.81
C VAL A 33 -16.50 -9.08 1.93
N ARG A 34 -17.28 -9.53 0.94
CA ARG A 34 -17.90 -10.87 0.94
C ARG A 34 -16.87 -11.99 1.06
N GLU A 35 -15.77 -11.90 0.33
CA GLU A 35 -14.70 -12.90 0.38
C GLU A 35 -13.87 -12.81 1.66
N ARG A 36 -13.66 -11.60 2.19
CA ARG A 36 -12.71 -11.36 3.27
C ARG A 36 -13.33 -11.44 4.67
N ALA A 37 -14.61 -11.14 4.80
CA ALA A 37 -15.32 -11.17 6.08
C ALA A 37 -15.46 -12.59 6.64
N VAL A 38 -15.56 -13.60 5.78
CA VAL A 38 -15.69 -15.02 6.13
C VAL A 38 -14.36 -15.68 6.51
N MET A 39 -13.23 -15.01 6.26
CA MET A 39 -11.92 -15.57 6.60
C MET A 39 -11.73 -15.58 8.13
N PRO A 40 -11.19 -16.67 8.69
CA PRO A 40 -10.92 -16.75 10.13
C PRO A 40 -9.84 -15.74 10.52
N LEU A 41 -9.81 -15.35 11.80
CA LEU A 41 -8.81 -14.41 12.31
C LEU A 41 -7.37 -14.86 12.04
N SER A 42 -7.11 -16.18 12.12
CA SER A 42 -5.80 -16.76 11.82
C SER A 42 -5.29 -16.48 10.40
N TRP A 43 -6.19 -16.27 9.44
CA TRP A 43 -5.80 -15.86 8.10
C TRP A 43 -5.28 -14.42 8.08
N TRP A 44 -5.87 -13.53 8.89
CA TRP A 44 -5.42 -12.15 9.04
C TRP A 44 -4.10 -12.08 9.81
N GLU A 45 -3.94 -12.88 10.87
CA GLU A 45 -2.69 -13.03 11.62
C GLU A 45 -1.55 -13.51 10.71
N ALA A 46 -1.81 -14.47 9.83
CA ALA A 46 -0.82 -14.99 8.89
C ALA A 46 -0.28 -13.91 7.92
N ARG A 47 -1.11 -12.92 7.56
CA ARG A 47 -0.68 -11.79 6.72
C ARG A 47 0.26 -10.83 7.44
N LEU A 48 0.12 -10.70 8.76
CA LEU A 48 0.96 -9.83 9.58
C LEU A 48 2.24 -10.53 10.05
N THR A 49 2.26 -11.86 10.03
CA THR A 49 3.43 -12.68 10.42
C THR A 49 4.19 -13.27 9.24
N SER A 50 3.74 -13.03 8.01
CA SER A 50 4.43 -13.41 6.78
C SER A 50 5.86 -12.86 6.78
N LYS A 51 6.85 -13.71 6.49
CA LYS A 51 8.23 -13.27 6.27
C LYS A 51 8.42 -12.53 4.94
N LEU A 52 7.42 -12.59 4.07
CA LEU A 52 7.45 -12.05 2.72
C LEU A 52 6.72 -10.72 2.62
N ASP A 53 6.06 -10.32 3.70
CA ASP A 53 5.31 -9.08 3.75
C ASP A 53 5.72 -8.27 4.98
N ALA A 54 5.79 -6.95 4.82
CA ALA A 54 5.83 -6.02 5.93
C ALA A 54 4.59 -5.15 5.86
N VAL A 55 3.78 -5.14 6.91
CA VAL A 55 2.58 -4.30 6.99
C VAL A 55 2.79 -3.26 8.07
N PHE A 56 2.51 -2.01 7.75
CA PHE A 56 2.61 -0.87 8.65
C PHE A 56 1.23 -0.28 8.90
N GLY A 57 1.00 0.14 10.14
CA GLY A 57 -0.23 0.77 10.59
C GLY A 57 0.03 2.19 11.08
N ALA A 58 -0.92 3.09 10.83
CA ALA A 58 -0.99 4.41 11.43
C ALA A 58 -2.01 4.37 12.57
N PHE A 59 -1.60 4.82 13.74
CA PHE A 59 -2.42 4.82 14.94
C PHE A 59 -2.68 6.23 15.42
N GLU A 60 -3.93 6.48 15.83
CA GLU A 60 -4.37 7.69 16.50
C GLU A 60 -5.28 7.30 17.67
N ASP A 61 -4.98 7.81 18.88
CA ASP A 61 -5.70 7.49 20.12
C ASP A 61 -5.91 5.98 20.37
N GLY A 62 -4.90 5.16 20.03
CA GLY A 62 -4.96 3.70 20.17
C GLY A 62 -5.76 2.98 19.09
N ARG A 63 -6.36 3.71 18.13
CA ARG A 63 -7.09 3.13 17.00
C ARG A 63 -6.20 3.06 15.76
N LEU A 64 -6.24 1.92 15.08
CA LEU A 64 -5.65 1.77 13.74
C LEU A 64 -6.50 2.54 12.72
N VAL A 65 -5.93 3.57 12.11
CA VAL A 65 -6.64 4.51 11.21
C VAL A 65 -6.07 4.54 9.79
N GLY A 66 -4.97 3.85 9.55
CA GLY A 66 -4.39 3.71 8.22
C GLY A 66 -3.42 2.54 8.16
N ILE A 67 -3.17 2.06 6.95
CA ILE A 67 -2.39 0.85 6.68
C ILE A 67 -1.71 0.94 5.33
N VAL A 68 -0.59 0.22 5.21
CA VAL A 68 0.08 -0.06 3.95
C VAL A 68 0.92 -1.33 4.09
N GLY A 69 1.09 -2.09 3.02
CA GLY A 69 1.92 -3.29 2.98
C GLY A 69 3.00 -3.21 1.91
N LEU A 70 4.08 -3.96 2.11
CA LEU A 70 5.16 -4.19 1.15
C LEU A 70 5.37 -5.70 1.03
N ALA A 71 5.17 -6.25 -0.17
CA ALA A 71 5.37 -7.66 -0.48
C ALA A 71 6.69 -7.85 -1.25
N PHE A 72 7.51 -8.80 -0.83
CA PHE A 72 8.80 -9.11 -1.45
C PHE A 72 8.67 -10.30 -2.40
N GLU A 73 9.27 -10.19 -3.59
CA GLU A 73 9.30 -11.30 -4.56
C GLU A 73 10.24 -12.41 -4.12
N LEU A 74 9.75 -13.66 -4.15
CA LEU A 74 10.54 -14.84 -3.80
C LEU A 74 11.30 -15.46 -4.97
N ARG A 75 10.79 -15.29 -6.19
CA ARG A 75 11.37 -15.96 -7.36
C ARG A 75 12.77 -15.40 -7.59
N GLU A 76 13.76 -16.28 -7.74
CA GLU A 76 15.17 -15.90 -7.85
C GLU A 76 15.42 -14.77 -8.84
N LYS A 77 14.81 -14.86 -10.03
CA LYS A 77 14.95 -13.87 -11.11
C LYS A 77 14.18 -12.56 -10.88
N ALA A 78 13.30 -12.51 -9.90
CA ALA A 78 12.46 -11.36 -9.56
C ALA A 78 12.72 -10.79 -8.16
N ARG A 79 13.56 -11.43 -7.33
CA ARG A 79 13.84 -11.05 -5.92
C ARG A 79 14.34 -9.61 -5.69
N HIS A 80 14.70 -8.92 -6.76
CA HIS A 80 15.08 -7.51 -6.75
C HIS A 80 13.84 -6.57 -6.72
N LYS A 81 12.63 -7.13 -6.69
CA LYS A 81 11.37 -6.38 -6.72
C LYS A 81 10.58 -6.54 -5.43
N ALA A 82 9.85 -5.48 -5.09
CA ALA A 82 8.81 -5.50 -4.07
C ALA A 82 7.58 -4.72 -4.55
N THR A 83 6.41 -5.04 -3.99
CA THR A 83 5.13 -4.42 -4.36
C THR A 83 4.48 -3.77 -3.14
N VAL A 84 4.16 -2.49 -3.22
CA VAL A 84 3.33 -1.80 -2.22
C VAL A 84 1.87 -2.19 -2.45
N PHE A 85 1.17 -2.56 -1.39
CA PHE A 85 -0.23 -2.98 -1.45
C PHE A 85 -1.02 -2.48 -0.24
N GLY A 86 -2.35 -2.64 -0.29
CA GLY A 86 -3.20 -2.46 0.90
C GLY A 86 -3.25 -1.03 1.45
N MET A 87 -2.82 -0.03 0.68
CA MET A 87 -2.79 1.35 1.11
C MET A 87 -4.20 1.88 1.41
N TYR A 88 -4.44 2.29 2.65
CA TYR A 88 -5.71 2.88 3.06
C TYR A 88 -5.54 3.81 4.27
N VAL A 89 -6.35 4.86 4.32
CA VAL A 89 -6.51 5.73 5.49
C VAL A 89 -8.01 5.98 5.66
N SER A 90 -8.54 5.75 6.86
CA SER A 90 -9.93 6.01 7.21
C SER A 90 -10.31 7.45 6.89
N ALA A 91 -11.52 7.65 6.36
CA ALA A 91 -11.95 8.94 5.82
C ALA A 91 -11.78 10.12 6.80
N GLU A 92 -12.08 9.90 8.08
CA GLU A 92 -11.97 10.88 9.17
C GLU A 92 -10.54 11.40 9.41
N PHE A 93 -9.53 10.62 9.00
CA PHE A 93 -8.11 10.90 9.24
C PHE A 93 -7.33 11.26 7.97
N ARG A 94 -8.02 11.39 6.83
CA ARG A 94 -7.39 11.83 5.56
C ARG A 94 -6.96 13.29 5.61
N GLN A 95 -6.10 13.68 4.67
CA GLN A 95 -5.54 15.03 4.56
C GLN A 95 -4.71 15.50 5.76
N ARG A 96 -4.37 14.60 6.70
CA ARG A 96 -3.49 14.85 7.85
C ARG A 96 -2.04 14.38 7.64
N GLY A 97 -1.66 14.10 6.38
CA GLY A 97 -0.33 13.60 6.03
C GLY A 97 -0.06 12.11 6.35
N LEU A 98 -1.04 11.37 6.88
CA LEU A 98 -0.90 9.96 7.23
C LEU A 98 -0.45 9.07 6.08
N GLY A 99 -0.98 9.32 4.88
CA GLY A 99 -0.60 8.52 3.72
C GLY A 99 0.88 8.66 3.36
N LEU A 100 1.45 9.85 3.54
CA LEU A 100 2.88 10.08 3.33
C LEU A 100 3.71 9.35 4.39
N LYS A 101 3.33 9.46 5.67
CA LYS A 101 4.04 8.76 6.77
C LYS A 101 4.04 7.25 6.63
N LEU A 102 2.93 6.67 6.15
CA LEU A 102 2.83 5.24 5.84
C LEU A 102 3.78 4.85 4.69
N MET A 103 3.80 5.63 3.61
CA MET A 103 4.72 5.40 2.50
C MET A 103 6.19 5.55 2.92
N GLU A 104 6.52 6.53 3.74
CA GLU A 104 7.86 6.70 4.30
C GLU A 104 8.30 5.47 5.10
N ALA A 105 7.41 4.88 5.91
CA ALA A 105 7.71 3.64 6.63
C ALA A 105 7.98 2.45 5.70
N VAL A 106 7.17 2.31 4.64
CA VAL A 106 7.38 1.25 3.63
C VAL A 106 8.67 1.44 2.84
N LEU A 107 8.99 2.67 2.45
CA LEU A 107 10.24 2.98 1.76
C LEU A 107 11.45 2.76 2.68
N GLY A 108 11.32 3.10 3.97
CA GLY A 108 12.32 2.83 4.99
C GLY A 108 12.57 1.34 5.20
N GLU A 109 11.52 0.51 5.20
CA GLU A 109 11.65 -0.96 5.21
C GLU A 109 12.38 -1.43 3.96
N ALA A 110 11.97 -0.97 2.77
CA ALA A 110 12.61 -1.37 1.51
C ALA A 110 14.12 -1.04 1.47
N GLN A 111 14.54 0.06 2.10
CA GLN A 111 15.95 0.45 2.21
C GLN A 111 16.79 -0.53 3.04
N GLN A 112 16.18 -1.30 3.95
CA GLN A 112 16.87 -2.36 4.72
C GLN A 112 17.22 -3.58 3.86
N HIS A 113 16.80 -3.63 2.59
CA HIS A 113 17.03 -4.74 1.67
C HIS A 113 17.91 -4.31 0.48
N PRO A 114 19.25 -4.38 0.57
CA PRO A 114 20.18 -3.89 -0.47
C PRO A 114 20.00 -4.52 -1.86
N ALA A 115 19.40 -5.72 -1.90
CA ALA A 115 19.10 -6.45 -3.13
C ALA A 115 17.90 -5.88 -3.89
N LEU A 116 17.03 -5.09 -3.24
CA LEU A 116 15.92 -4.44 -3.91
C LEU A 116 16.44 -3.37 -4.89
N LYS A 117 15.81 -3.34 -6.05
CA LYS A 117 16.08 -2.39 -7.15
C LYS A 117 14.81 -1.74 -7.67
N VAL A 118 13.64 -2.37 -7.47
CA VAL A 118 12.36 -1.87 -7.97
C VAL A 118 11.31 -2.03 -6.88
N ILE A 119 10.61 -0.95 -6.58
CA ILE A 119 9.37 -0.96 -5.81
C ILE A 119 8.24 -0.62 -6.76
N GLN A 120 7.20 -1.43 -6.80
CA GLN A 120 6.06 -1.26 -7.71
C GLN A 120 4.78 -1.09 -6.92
N LEU A 121 3.79 -0.48 -7.56
CA LEU A 121 2.42 -0.43 -7.05
C LEU A 121 1.45 -0.25 -8.21
N THR A 122 0.17 -0.49 -7.93
CA THR A 122 -0.91 -0.11 -8.83
C THR A 122 -1.91 0.80 -8.13
N VAL A 123 -2.45 1.77 -8.86
CA VAL A 123 -3.49 2.67 -8.39
C VAL A 123 -4.62 2.71 -9.42
N THR A 124 -5.86 2.73 -8.96
CA THR A 124 -7.02 2.78 -9.86
C THR A 124 -7.05 4.12 -10.57
N ALA A 125 -7.25 4.11 -11.89
CA ALA A 125 -7.38 5.33 -12.67
C ALA A 125 -8.54 6.20 -12.12
N GLY A 126 -8.32 7.51 -12.01
CA GLY A 126 -9.25 8.44 -11.35
C GLY A 126 -9.09 8.56 -9.82
N ASN A 127 -8.20 7.79 -9.20
CA ASN A 127 -7.81 8.02 -7.80
C ASN A 127 -6.63 9.01 -7.70
N ASP A 128 -6.89 10.26 -8.06
CA ASP A 128 -5.87 11.31 -8.17
C ASP A 128 -5.15 11.58 -6.85
N ALA A 129 -5.86 11.46 -5.72
CA ALA A 129 -5.27 11.64 -4.39
C ALA A 129 -4.16 10.62 -4.11
N ALA A 130 -4.40 9.34 -4.39
CA ALA A 130 -3.38 8.30 -4.23
C ALA A 130 -2.28 8.42 -5.28
N PHE A 131 -2.63 8.72 -6.54
CA PHE A 131 -1.67 8.93 -7.61
C PHE A 131 -0.66 10.03 -7.27
N HIS A 132 -1.13 11.21 -6.85
CA HIS A 132 -0.26 12.32 -6.44
C HIS A 132 0.54 12.03 -5.18
N LEU A 133 -0.02 11.27 -4.22
CA LEU A 133 0.74 10.79 -3.06
C LEU A 133 1.95 9.97 -3.52
N TYR A 134 1.74 9.00 -4.41
CA TYR A 134 2.81 8.15 -4.91
C TYR A 134 3.84 8.93 -5.74
N GLN A 135 3.40 9.88 -6.57
CA GLN A 135 4.33 10.78 -7.28
C GLN A 135 5.23 11.57 -6.33
N ARG A 136 4.67 12.11 -5.23
CA ARG A 136 5.46 12.79 -4.19
C ARG A 136 6.46 11.87 -3.48
N CYS A 137 6.18 10.56 -3.46
CA CYS A 137 7.08 9.54 -2.95
C CYS A 137 8.09 9.05 -4.00
N GLY A 138 8.17 9.69 -5.18
CA GLY A 138 9.13 9.36 -6.22
C GLY A 138 8.70 8.20 -7.14
N PHE A 139 7.42 7.82 -7.13
CA PHE A 139 6.90 6.85 -8.09
C PHE A 139 6.54 7.51 -9.42
N ILE A 140 6.88 6.83 -10.51
CA ILE A 140 6.53 7.24 -11.87
C ILE A 140 5.68 6.17 -12.54
N GLN A 141 4.73 6.58 -13.37
CA GLN A 141 3.90 5.67 -14.15
C GLN A 141 4.74 4.98 -15.24
N PHE A 142 4.55 3.68 -15.42
CA PHE A 142 5.15 2.91 -16.52
C PHE A 142 4.13 2.13 -17.36
N GLY A 143 2.87 2.06 -16.94
CA GLY A 143 1.85 1.31 -17.67
C GLY A 143 0.43 1.65 -17.26
N LEU A 144 -0.51 1.24 -18.11
CA LEU A 144 -1.94 1.25 -17.87
C LEU A 144 -2.47 -0.15 -18.19
N GLU A 145 -3.20 -0.74 -17.26
CA GLU A 145 -3.87 -2.01 -17.42
C GLU A 145 -5.37 -1.75 -17.58
N PRO A 146 -5.93 -1.95 -18.79
CA PRO A 146 -7.33 -1.69 -19.04
C PRO A 146 -8.23 -2.71 -18.35
N MET A 147 -9.39 -2.28 -17.83
CA MET A 147 -10.41 -3.16 -17.24
C MET A 147 -9.89 -4.07 -16.11
N ALA A 148 -8.89 -3.59 -15.36
CA ALA A 148 -8.18 -4.33 -14.33
C ALA A 148 -9.05 -4.72 -13.12
N VAL A 149 -10.08 -3.93 -12.81
CA VAL A 149 -11.02 -4.20 -11.71
C VAL A 149 -12.45 -4.05 -12.20
N ARG A 150 -13.30 -5.04 -11.89
CA ARG A 150 -14.75 -4.97 -12.13
C ARG A 150 -15.48 -4.71 -10.81
N VAL A 151 -16.37 -3.73 -10.79
CA VAL A 151 -17.26 -3.44 -9.65
C VAL A 151 -18.69 -3.31 -10.18
N GLY A 152 -19.55 -4.27 -9.84
CA GLY A 152 -20.87 -4.37 -10.48
C GLY A 152 -20.73 -4.59 -11.98
N GLU A 153 -21.31 -3.70 -12.78
CA GLU A 153 -21.21 -3.71 -14.25
C GLU A 153 -20.09 -2.80 -14.80
N ASP A 154 -19.45 -2.01 -13.92
CA ASP A 154 -18.40 -1.07 -14.31
C ASP A 154 -17.01 -1.72 -14.27
N TYR A 155 -16.13 -1.22 -15.14
CA TYR A 155 -14.73 -1.65 -15.26
C TYR A 155 -13.80 -0.46 -15.07
N PHE A 156 -12.74 -0.66 -14.31
CA PHE A 156 -11.77 0.38 -13.95
C PHE A 156 -10.36 -0.05 -14.34
N ASP A 157 -9.61 0.88 -14.90
CA ASP A 157 -8.21 0.67 -15.26
C ASP A 157 -7.29 0.79 -14.03
N LYS A 158 -6.13 0.15 -14.10
CA LYS A 158 -5.04 0.31 -13.13
C LYS A 158 -3.85 1.02 -13.77
N ILE A 159 -3.40 2.09 -13.14
CA ILE A 159 -2.13 2.73 -13.44
C ILE A 159 -1.04 1.96 -12.70
N HIS A 160 -0.04 1.51 -13.45
CA HIS A 160 1.14 0.83 -12.92
C HIS A 160 2.24 1.85 -12.68
N MET A 161 2.77 1.89 -11.46
CA MET A 161 3.83 2.82 -11.07
C MET A 161 5.01 2.08 -10.46
N TRP A 162 6.20 2.66 -10.60
CA TRP A 162 7.41 2.13 -9.99
C TRP A 162 8.31 3.25 -9.47
N SER A 163 9.19 2.88 -8.55
CA SER A 163 10.30 3.71 -8.08
C SER A 163 11.53 2.85 -7.84
N ALA A 164 12.71 3.46 -7.92
CA ALA A 164 13.91 2.87 -7.35
C ALA A 164 13.87 3.05 -5.82
N PRO A 165 14.32 2.06 -5.02
CA PRO A 165 14.36 2.17 -3.56
C PRO A 165 15.30 3.31 -3.07
N PHE A 166 16.17 3.80 -3.95
CA PHE A 166 17.05 4.93 -3.73
C PHE A 166 16.74 6.02 -4.74
N VAL A 167 15.97 7.02 -4.34
CA VAL A 167 16.01 8.34 -4.98
C VAL A 167 16.70 9.26 -3.98
N PRO A 168 18.00 9.55 -4.14
CA PRO A 168 18.60 10.67 -3.41
C PRO A 168 17.77 11.91 -3.74
N THR A 169 17.22 12.56 -2.73
CA THR A 169 16.66 13.90 -2.85
C THR A 169 17.82 14.86 -3.11
N ALA A 170 18.35 14.85 -4.34
CA ALA A 170 19.32 15.83 -4.82
C ALA A 170 18.60 16.76 -5.81
N SER A 171 18.17 17.89 -5.27
CA SER A 171 18.20 19.21 -5.94
C SER A 171 17.58 19.31 -7.35
N LEU A 172 16.25 19.29 -7.43
CA LEU A 172 15.55 20.01 -8.50
C LEU A 172 15.50 21.50 -8.11
N ASN A 173 16.63 22.20 -8.19
CA ASN A 173 16.71 23.66 -8.15
C ASN A 173 18.12 24.13 -8.56
N GLU A 174 18.42 24.09 -9.85
CA GLU A 174 19.33 25.07 -10.46
C GLU A 174 18.74 25.47 -11.83
N PRO A 175 18.37 26.75 -12.03
CA PRO A 175 18.08 27.25 -13.36
C PRO A 175 19.39 27.41 -14.16
N ARG A 176 19.35 27.03 -15.44
CA ARG A 176 20.34 27.46 -16.43
C ARG A 176 20.20 28.95 -16.73
#